data_AF-Q4QI74-F1
#
_entry.id   AF-Q4QI74-F1
#
_cell.length_a   1.000
_cell.length_b   1.000
_cell.length_c   1.000
_cell.angle_alpha   90.00
_cell.angle_beta   90.00
_cell.angle_gamma   90.00
#
_symmetry.space_group_name_H-M   'P 1'
#
loop_
_entity.id
_entity.type
_entity.pdbx_description
1 polymer ?
#
loop_
_entity_poly.entity_id
_entity_poly.type
_entity_poly.pdbx_seq_one_letter_code
_entity_poly.pdbx_strand_id
1 'polypeptide(L)'
;MAAMLRLTFALRLSSKQLSHGPLATHTRKQSFRQSKTALQVSRLRSQTQRANFNLQQELNRDFGARQYAFAQGRRSMQRAAEDLMYDRAYRAERHRGRAGEVYRTTKDRAAEVATARQLLQMQESTRRLMKKGRTQRVEAFRAQKQWNR
;
A
#
# COMPACT_ATOMS: atom_id res chain seq x y z
N MET A 1 -36.73 35.32 -73.10
CA MET A 1 -37.16 35.01 -71.71
C MET A 1 -36.49 33.71 -71.29
N ALA A 2 -35.40 33.78 -70.53
CA ALA A 2 -34.62 32.62 -70.11
C ALA A 2 -35.20 32.03 -68.81
N ALA A 3 -35.60 30.76 -68.86
CA ALA A 3 -36.10 30.03 -67.70
C ALA A 3 -34.93 29.64 -66.77
N MET A 4 -34.91 30.21 -65.56
CA MET A 4 -34.02 29.78 -64.49
C MET A 4 -34.50 28.43 -63.92
N LEU A 5 -33.80 27.35 -64.27
CA LEU A 5 -33.92 26.04 -63.59
C LEU A 5 -33.26 26.14 -62.20
N ARG A 6 -34.07 26.35 -61.17
CA ARG A 6 -33.66 26.22 -59.76
C ARG A 6 -33.54 24.73 -59.40
N LEU A 7 -32.30 24.24 -59.32
CA LEU A 7 -31.98 22.94 -58.72
C LEU A 7 -32.02 23.04 -57.20
N THR A 8 -33.17 22.71 -56.60
CA THR A 8 -33.32 22.51 -55.15
C THR A 8 -32.94 21.08 -54.78
N PHE A 9 -31.64 20.77 -54.73
CA PHE A 9 -31.17 19.54 -54.09
C PHE A 9 -31.21 19.72 -52.56
N ALA A 10 -32.36 19.42 -51.95
CA ALA A 10 -32.45 19.20 -50.51
C ALA A 10 -31.83 17.84 -50.17
N LEU A 11 -30.50 17.78 -50.10
CA LEU A 11 -29.76 16.64 -49.55
C LEU A 11 -30.07 16.53 -48.05
N ARG A 12 -31.12 15.79 -47.71
CA ARG A 12 -31.34 15.30 -46.35
C ARG A 12 -30.30 14.22 -46.05
N LEU A 13 -29.09 14.66 -45.73
CA LEU A 13 -28.03 13.79 -45.22
C LEU A 13 -28.49 13.18 -43.91
N SER A 14 -28.58 11.84 -43.89
CA SER A 14 -28.89 11.10 -42.67
C SER A 14 -27.75 11.28 -41.67
N SER A 15 -28.06 11.51 -40.39
CA SER A 15 -27.06 11.59 -39.33
C SER A 15 -26.18 10.34 -39.23
N LYS A 16 -26.66 9.19 -39.74
CA LYS A 16 -25.89 7.94 -39.86
C LYS A 16 -24.87 7.94 -41.01
N GLN A 17 -25.05 8.75 -42.05
CA GLN A 17 -24.10 8.88 -43.17
C GLN A 17 -22.93 9.82 -42.82
N LEU A 18 -23.13 10.74 -41.86
CA LEU A 18 -22.10 11.64 -41.34
C LEU A 18 -21.17 10.96 -40.32
N SER A 19 -21.54 9.80 -39.77
CA SER A 19 -20.68 9.04 -38.86
C SER A 19 -19.79 8.02 -39.57
N HIS A 20 -20.23 7.48 -40.71
CA HIS A 20 -19.54 6.44 -41.49
C HIS A 20 -19.77 6.64 -43.00
N GLY A 21 -19.03 7.57 -43.61
CA GLY A 21 -19.13 7.89 -45.04
C GLY A 21 -18.01 8.84 -45.48
N PRO A 22 -17.86 9.13 -46.78
CA PRO A 22 -16.81 10.00 -47.32
C PRO A 22 -16.91 11.47 -46.86
N LEU A 23 -18.06 11.88 -46.29
CA LEU A 23 -18.30 13.19 -45.68
C LEU A 23 -18.25 13.14 -44.14
N ALA A 24 -17.73 12.06 -43.55
CA ALA A 24 -17.65 11.94 -42.10
C ALA A 24 -16.62 12.91 -41.50
N THR A 25 -17.06 13.74 -40.56
CA THR A 25 -16.18 14.66 -39.81
C THR A 25 -15.33 13.96 -38.75
N HIS A 26 -15.60 12.67 -38.51
CA HIS A 26 -14.96 11.86 -37.48
C HIS A 26 -14.39 10.56 -38.05
N THR A 27 -13.16 10.25 -37.66
CA THR A 27 -12.53 8.97 -38.02
C THR A 27 -13.30 7.79 -37.40
N ARG A 28 -13.25 6.61 -38.03
CA ARG A 28 -13.84 5.36 -37.48
C ARG A 28 -13.41 5.07 -36.03
N LYS A 29 -12.18 5.45 -35.65
CA LYS A 29 -11.68 5.34 -34.27
C LYS A 29 -12.38 6.32 -33.32
N GLN A 30 -12.69 7.54 -33.77
CA GLN A 30 -13.36 8.56 -32.98
C GLN A 30 -14.84 8.23 -32.75
N SER A 31 -15.55 7.74 -33.78
CA SER A 31 -16.92 7.28 -33.62
C SER A 31 -17.03 6.04 -32.73
N PHE A 32 -16.08 5.10 -32.81
CA PHE A 32 -16.00 3.98 -31.86
C PHE A 32 -15.77 4.44 -30.41
N ARG A 33 -14.87 5.41 -30.18
CA ARG A 33 -14.62 5.97 -28.83
C ARG A 33 -15.85 6.67 -28.23
N GLN A 34 -16.66 7.28 -29.08
CA GLN A 34 -17.92 7.94 -28.69
C GLN A 34 -19.11 6.98 -28.64
N SER A 35 -18.92 5.71 -29.02
CA SER A 35 -19.97 4.70 -28.92
C SER A 35 -20.38 4.48 -27.47
N LYS A 36 -21.66 4.18 -27.25
CA LYS A 36 -22.24 3.95 -25.91
C LYS A 36 -21.48 2.86 -25.14
N THR A 37 -21.09 1.79 -25.81
CA THR A 37 -20.35 0.67 -25.23
C THR A 37 -18.94 1.10 -24.80
N ALA A 38 -18.21 1.84 -25.65
CA ALA A 38 -16.89 2.35 -25.30
C ALA A 38 -16.94 3.32 -24.11
N LEU A 39 -17.95 4.19 -24.05
CA LEU A 39 -18.15 5.10 -22.92
C LEU A 39 -18.51 4.36 -21.63
N GLN A 40 -19.34 3.32 -21.68
CA GLN A 40 -19.66 2.47 -20.53
C GLN A 40 -18.42 1.74 -20.00
N VAL A 41 -17.62 1.13 -20.88
CA VAL A 41 -16.36 0.48 -20.51
C VAL A 41 -15.37 1.48 -19.91
N SER A 42 -15.27 2.69 -20.47
CA SER A 42 -14.42 3.75 -19.93
C SER A 42 -14.84 4.17 -18.52
N ARG A 43 -16.15 4.35 -18.28
CA ARG A 43 -16.68 4.67 -16.94
C ARG A 43 -16.38 3.56 -15.94
N LEU A 44 -16.64 2.30 -16.30
CA LEU A 44 -16.36 1.15 -15.45
C LEU A 44 -14.87 1.06 -15.10
N ARG A 45 -14.00 1.25 -16.09
CA ARG A 45 -12.54 1.28 -15.87
C ARG A 45 -12.14 2.38 -14.90
N SER A 46 -12.69 3.60 -15.08
CA SER A 46 -12.40 4.73 -14.19
C SER A 46 -12.87 4.46 -12.75
N GLN A 47 -14.07 3.90 -12.58
CA GLN A 47 -14.59 3.49 -11.27
C GLN A 47 -13.68 2.44 -10.61
N THR A 48 -13.29 1.42 -11.37
CA THR A 48 -12.41 0.35 -10.90
C THR A 48 -11.04 0.91 -10.49
N GLN A 49 -10.47 1.82 -11.30
CA GLN A 49 -9.20 2.47 -10.98
C GLN A 49 -9.28 3.28 -9.68
N ARG A 50 -10.37 4.02 -9.47
CA ARG A 50 -10.60 4.78 -8.22
C ARG A 50 -10.73 3.85 -7.02
N ALA A 51 -11.51 2.78 -7.15
CA ALA A 51 -11.67 1.78 -6.09
C ALA A 51 -10.33 1.11 -5.73
N ASN A 52 -9.56 0.70 -6.75
CA ASN A 52 -8.23 0.11 -6.55
C ASN A 52 -7.26 1.09 -5.89
N PHE A 53 -7.30 2.37 -6.28
CA PHE A 53 -6.46 3.39 -5.66
C PHE A 53 -6.82 3.61 -4.18
N ASN A 54 -8.12 3.69 -3.86
CA ASN A 54 -8.58 3.83 -2.48
C ASN A 54 -8.15 2.63 -1.63
N LEU A 55 -8.35 1.42 -2.14
CA LEU A 55 -7.92 0.20 -1.47
C LEU A 55 -6.40 0.16 -1.26
N GLN A 56 -5.62 0.60 -2.25
CA GLN A 56 -4.17 0.70 -2.10
C GLN A 56 -3.77 1.74 -1.03
N GLN A 57 -4.47 2.86 -0.94
CA GLN A 57 -4.23 3.84 0.12
C GLN A 57 -4.54 3.26 1.51
N GLU A 58 -5.66 2.58 1.68
CA GLU A 58 -6.04 1.95 2.95
C GLU A 58 -4.99 0.91 3.37
N LEU A 59 -4.60 0.01 2.46
CA LEU A 59 -3.55 -0.97 2.71
C LEU A 59 -2.22 -0.31 3.10
N ASN A 60 -1.84 0.78 2.44
CA ASN A 60 -0.62 1.51 2.77
C ASN A 60 -0.69 2.16 4.16
N ARG A 61 -1.85 2.72 4.54
CA ARG A 61 -2.06 3.29 5.88
C ARG A 61 -1.94 2.21 6.95
N ASP A 62 -2.64 1.10 6.78
CA ASP A 62 -2.60 -0.03 7.72
C ASP A 62 -1.20 -0.61 7.85
N PHE A 63 -0.49 -0.75 6.72
CA PHE A 63 0.88 -1.23 6.72
C PHE A 63 1.82 -0.26 7.44
N GLY A 64 1.67 1.04 7.20
CA GLY A 64 2.41 2.08 7.91
C GLY A 64 2.16 2.06 9.43
N ALA A 65 0.90 1.92 9.85
CA ALA A 65 0.52 1.81 11.26
C ALA A 65 1.17 0.59 11.93
N ARG A 66 1.14 -0.58 11.27
CA ARG A 66 1.79 -1.79 11.76
C ARG A 66 3.30 -1.61 11.86
N GLN A 67 3.95 -1.02 10.86
CA GLN A 67 5.39 -0.75 10.90
C GLN A 67 5.77 0.15 12.07
N TYR A 68 4.97 1.20 12.32
CA TYR A 68 5.18 2.10 13.44
C TYR A 68 5.06 1.36 14.78
N ALA A 69 4.00 0.56 14.97
CA ALA A 69 3.81 -0.26 16.17
C ALA A 69 4.98 -1.23 16.40
N PHE A 70 5.45 -1.93 15.35
CA PHE A 70 6.63 -2.79 15.45
C PHE A 70 7.90 -2.03 15.80
N ALA A 71 8.12 -0.85 15.21
CA ALA A 71 9.28 -0.02 15.51
C ALA A 71 9.25 0.47 16.96
N GLN A 72 8.09 0.89 17.47
CA GLN A 72 7.90 1.26 18.86
C GLN A 72 8.16 0.07 19.81
N GLY A 73 7.54 -1.08 19.55
CA GLY A 73 7.74 -2.30 20.34
C GLY A 73 9.20 -2.76 20.37
N ARG A 74 9.92 -2.63 19.25
CA ARG A 74 11.37 -2.89 19.23
C ARG A 74 12.13 -1.92 20.13
N ARG A 75 11.85 -0.62 20.06
CA ARG A 75 12.52 0.37 20.91
C ARG A 75 12.24 0.13 22.39
N SER A 76 11.01 -0.21 22.77
CA SER A 76 10.66 -0.48 24.16
C SER A 76 11.37 -1.73 24.69
N MET A 77 11.34 -2.84 23.93
CA MET A 77 12.07 -4.06 24.29
C MET A 77 13.59 -3.82 24.40
N GLN A 78 14.17 -2.99 23.52
CA GLN A 78 15.60 -2.71 23.53
C GLN A 78 15.97 -1.89 24.76
N ARG A 79 15.20 -0.84 25.05
CA ARG A 79 15.39 -0.03 26.27
C ARG A 79 15.23 -0.87 27.53
N ALA A 80 14.21 -1.73 27.60
CA ALA A 80 14.03 -2.64 28.73
C ALA A 80 15.22 -3.60 28.89
N ALA A 81 15.73 -4.17 27.79
CA ALA A 81 16.91 -5.01 27.83
C ALA A 81 18.16 -4.24 28.29
N GLU A 82 18.37 -3.01 27.80
CA GLU A 82 19.47 -2.14 28.24
C GLU A 82 19.34 -1.75 29.71
N ASP A 83 18.14 -1.39 30.18
CA ASP A 83 17.88 -1.03 31.56
C ASP A 83 18.14 -2.20 32.51
N LEU A 84 17.73 -3.41 32.11
CA LEU A 84 18.06 -4.65 32.81
C LEU A 84 19.57 -4.92 32.74
N MET A 85 20.23 -4.81 31.60
CA MET A 85 21.67 -5.12 31.47
C MET A 85 22.58 -4.12 32.20
N TYR A 86 22.20 -2.85 32.31
CA TYR A 86 23.05 -1.81 32.91
C TYR A 86 22.58 -1.31 34.27
N ASP A 87 21.55 -1.94 34.84
CA ASP A 87 20.93 -1.53 36.11
C ASP A 87 20.52 -0.05 36.11
N ARG A 88 20.13 0.48 34.94
CA ARG A 88 19.90 1.92 34.78
C ARG A 88 18.73 2.41 35.65
N ALA A 89 17.66 1.62 35.69
CA ALA A 89 16.50 1.88 36.56
C ALA A 89 16.88 1.82 38.04
N TYR A 90 17.61 0.78 38.45
CA TYR A 90 18.07 0.60 39.83
C TYR A 90 19.01 1.73 40.30
N ARG A 91 19.96 2.15 39.45
CA ARG A 91 20.84 3.29 39.74
C ARG A 91 20.07 4.61 39.85
N ALA A 92 19.03 4.80 39.02
CA ALA A 92 18.18 5.99 39.09
C ALA A 92 17.34 6.03 40.37
N GLU A 93 16.82 4.90 40.84
CA GLU A 93 16.10 4.78 42.12
C GLU A 93 17.00 5.04 43.33
N ARG A 94 18.27 4.61 43.26
CA ARG A 94 19.28 4.91 44.28
C ARG A 94 19.59 6.40 44.36
N HIS A 95 19.75 7.07 43.21
CA HIS A 95 19.94 8.52 43.16
C HIS A 95 18.75 9.32 43.71
N ARG A 96 17.53 8.78 43.62
CA ARG A 96 16.31 9.42 44.14
C ARG A 96 16.06 9.13 45.63
N GLY A 97 17.01 8.53 46.34
CA GLY A 97 16.89 8.22 47.77
C GLY A 97 15.86 7.14 48.10
N ARG A 98 15.39 6.37 47.11
CA ARG A 98 14.40 5.29 47.30
C ARG A 98 15.00 3.89 47.39
N ALA A 99 16.24 3.71 46.96
CA ALA A 99 16.89 2.40 47.03
C ALA A 99 17.58 2.22 48.39
N GLY A 100 16.89 1.54 49.32
CA GLY A 100 17.41 1.18 50.64
C GLY A 100 16.88 -0.14 51.22
N GLU A 101 15.82 -0.73 50.66
CA GLU A 101 15.11 -1.83 51.34
C GLU A 101 15.37 -3.24 50.78
N VAL A 102 15.94 -3.40 49.58
CA VAL A 102 16.07 -4.72 48.95
C VAL A 102 17.52 -5.04 48.58
N TYR A 103 18.11 -6.01 49.28
CA TYR A 103 19.38 -6.61 48.90
C TYR A 103 19.19 -7.47 47.66
N ARG A 104 19.72 -7.02 46.52
CA ARG A 104 19.69 -7.75 45.25
C ARG A 104 20.82 -8.77 45.23
N THR A 105 20.49 -10.05 45.03
CA THR A 105 21.49 -11.13 45.00
C THR A 105 22.11 -11.29 43.61
N THR A 106 23.21 -12.02 43.52
CA THR A 106 23.82 -12.41 42.23
C THR A 106 22.89 -13.29 41.38
N LYS A 107 21.98 -14.04 42.02
CA LYS A 107 20.95 -14.84 41.33
C LYS A 107 19.91 -13.96 40.64
N ASP A 108 19.45 -12.91 41.32
CA ASP A 108 18.49 -11.95 40.75
C ASP A 108 19.10 -11.23 39.54
N ARG A 109 20.38 -10.86 39.65
CA ARG A 109 21.14 -10.26 38.55
C ARG A 109 21.25 -11.18 37.34
N ALA A 110 21.51 -12.47 37.56
CA ALA A 110 21.58 -13.46 36.49
C ALA A 110 20.22 -13.62 35.79
N ALA A 111 19.12 -13.62 36.54
CA ALA A 111 17.77 -13.71 36.01
C ALA A 111 17.39 -12.49 35.14
N GLU A 112 17.78 -11.29 35.55
CA GLU A 112 17.56 -10.06 34.76
C GLU A 112 18.34 -10.05 33.45
N VAL A 113 19.61 -10.46 33.49
CA VAL A 113 20.44 -10.57 32.29
C VAL A 113 19.89 -11.65 31.36
N ALA A 114 19.39 -12.76 31.89
CA ALA A 114 18.71 -13.78 31.09
C ALA A 114 17.45 -13.21 30.41
N THR A 115 16.64 -12.46 31.15
CA THR A 115 15.45 -11.78 30.63
C THR A 115 15.81 -10.77 29.54
N ALA A 116 16.87 -9.98 29.73
CA ALA A 116 17.36 -9.04 28.73
C ALA A 116 17.80 -9.74 27.43
N ARG A 117 18.52 -10.87 27.53
CA ARG A 117 18.87 -11.68 26.36
C ARG A 117 17.64 -12.21 25.64
N GLN A 118 16.63 -12.66 26.37
CA GLN A 118 15.37 -13.14 25.79
C GLN A 118 14.67 -12.03 25.00
N LEU A 119 14.60 -10.80 25.55
CA LEU A 119 14.03 -9.65 24.84
C LEU A 119 14.78 -9.35 23.53
N LEU A 120 16.12 -9.37 23.55
CA LEU A 120 16.93 -9.17 22.34
C LEU A 120 16.74 -10.31 21.32
N GLN A 121 16.63 -11.55 21.79
CA GLN A 121 16.36 -12.71 20.93
C GLN A 121 14.97 -12.62 20.28
N MET A 122 13.96 -12.17 21.02
CA MET A 122 12.62 -11.91 20.49
C MET A 122 12.66 -10.86 19.38
N GLN A 123 13.40 -9.76 19.55
CA GLN A 123 13.59 -8.77 18.49
C GLN A 123 14.25 -9.34 17.23
N GLU A 124 15.29 -10.14 17.41
CA GLU A 124 15.98 -10.75 16.29
C GLU A 124 15.10 -11.77 15.56
N SER A 125 14.30 -12.55 16.30
CA SER A 125 13.34 -13.50 15.72
C SER A 125 12.25 -12.78 14.90
N THR A 126 11.69 -11.69 15.42
CA THR A 126 10.68 -10.88 14.71
C THR A 126 11.27 -10.23 13.46
N ARG A 127 12.50 -9.70 13.52
CA ARG A 127 13.23 -9.19 12.34
C ARG A 127 13.38 -10.25 11.26
N ARG A 128 13.78 -11.46 11.64
CA ARG A 128 13.93 -12.60 10.71
C ARG A 128 12.61 -13.00 10.08
N LEU A 129 11.54 -13.08 10.86
CA LEU A 129 10.19 -13.37 10.36
C LEU A 129 9.71 -12.31 9.35
N MET A 130 9.91 -11.03 9.65
CA MET A 130 9.56 -9.95 8.71
C MET A 130 10.36 -10.04 7.41
N LYS A 131 11.67 -10.35 7.50
CA LYS A 131 12.51 -10.56 6.31
C LYS A 131 12.01 -11.75 5.48
N LYS A 132 11.69 -12.88 6.11
CA LYS A 132 11.13 -14.07 5.47
C LYS A 132 9.79 -13.78 4.78
N GLY A 133 8.88 -13.07 5.44
CA GLY A 133 7.61 -12.67 4.82
C GLY A 133 7.79 -11.72 3.63
N ARG A 134 8.84 -10.89 3.61
CA ARG A 134 9.20 -10.07 2.45
C ARG A 134 9.68 -10.92 1.27
N THR A 135 10.56 -11.89 1.51
CA THR A 135 11.08 -12.75 0.43
C THR A 135 9.97 -13.61 -0.17
N GLN A 136 9.12 -14.22 0.67
CA GLN A 136 7.97 -15.02 0.22
C GLN A 136 7.01 -14.24 -0.67
N ARG A 137 6.71 -12.97 -0.34
CA ARG A 137 5.84 -12.13 -1.19
C ARG A 137 6.48 -11.82 -2.54
N VAL A 138 7.78 -11.58 -2.57
CA VAL A 138 8.52 -11.34 -3.84
C VAL A 138 8.53 -12.61 -4.69
N GLU A 139 8.75 -13.76 -4.08
CA GLU A 139 8.72 -15.07 -4.76
C GLU A 139 7.34 -15.39 -5.31
N ALA A 140 6.28 -15.21 -4.51
CA ALA A 140 4.89 -15.39 -4.95
C ALA A 140 4.54 -14.47 -6.14
N PHE A 141 4.95 -13.19 -6.08
CA PHE A 141 4.75 -12.26 -7.18
C PHE A 141 5.49 -12.70 -8.46
N ARG A 142 6.73 -13.17 -8.34
CA ARG A 142 7.50 -13.69 -9.47
C ARG A 142 6.85 -14.94 -10.07
N ALA A 143 6.39 -15.87 -9.24
CA ALA A 143 5.71 -17.09 -9.67
C ALA A 143 4.40 -16.77 -10.41
N GLN A 144 3.58 -15.84 -9.88
CA GLN A 144 2.35 -15.41 -10.52
C GLN A 144 2.61 -14.75 -11.89
N LYS A 145 3.69 -13.97 -12.01
CA LYS A 145 4.08 -13.36 -13.30
C LYS A 145 4.55 -14.40 -14.33
N GLN A 146 5.17 -15.49 -13.89
CA GLN A 146 5.58 -16.59 -14.77
C GLN A 146 4.37 -17.38 -15.27
N TRP A 147 3.35 -17.60 -14.43
CA TRP A 147 2.12 -18.31 -14.81
C TRP A 147 1.25 -17.54 -15.84
N ASN A 148 1.28 -16.21 -15.79
CA ASN A 148 0.50 -15.35 -16.69
C ASN A 148 1.20 -15.05 -18.03
N ARG A 149 2.33 -15.72 -18.32
CA ARG A 149 3.04 -15.65 -19.61
C ARG A 149 2.72 -16.90 -20.41
#